data_AF-A0A1W6MV11-F1
#
_entry.id   AF-A0A1W6MV11-F1
#
_cell.length_a   1.000
_cell.length_b   1.000
_cell.length_c   1.000
_cell.angle_alpha   90.00
_cell.angle_beta   90.00
_cell.angle_gamma   90.00
#
_symmetry.space_group_name_H-M   'P 1'
#
loop_
_entity.id
_entity.type
_entity.pdbx_description
1 polymer ?
#
loop_
_entity_poly.entity_id
_entity_poly.type
_entity_poly.pdbx_seq_one_letter_code
_entity_poly.pdbx_strand_id
1 'polypeptide(L)'
;MKVAEVMTRRLTLLQPDQSTVEAAKAMAVDDIGALPVGESDRLIGIVTDPDIVVRGIAKGVAADARIREVMIEKIGYCFNDDGVEQAAEAKSEGKPRTGRGPR
;
A
#
# COMPACT_ATOMS: atom_id res chain seq x y z
N MET A 1 4.47 4.33 22.34
CA MET A 1 5.49 3.93 21.34
C MET A 1 5.21 4.69 20.05
N LYS A 2 6.22 5.22 19.36
CA LYS A 2 6.01 5.91 18.07
C LYS A 2 6.03 4.94 16.89
N VAL A 3 5.33 5.28 15.83
CA VAL A 3 5.36 4.53 14.55
C VAL A 3 6.80 4.39 14.02
N ALA A 4 7.63 5.43 14.15
CA ALA A 4 9.04 5.42 13.74
C ALA A 4 9.89 4.30 14.37
N GLU A 5 9.47 3.79 15.53
CA GLU A 5 10.17 2.75 16.28
C GLU A 5 9.84 1.34 15.77
N VAL A 6 8.72 1.18 15.03
CA VAL A 6 8.23 -0.13 14.55
C VAL A 6 8.06 -0.23 13.04
N MET A 7 8.08 0.90 12.32
CA MET A 7 7.84 0.91 10.88
C MET A 7 8.98 0.30 10.08
N THR A 8 8.63 -0.44 9.03
CA THR A 8 9.57 -0.82 7.97
C THR A 8 9.95 0.43 7.16
N ARG A 9 11.24 0.79 7.17
CA ARG A 9 11.72 2.04 6.56
C ARG A 9 11.99 1.97 5.06
N ARG A 10 12.22 0.77 4.54
CA ARG A 10 12.51 0.52 3.13
C ARG A 10 11.45 -0.45 2.62
N LEU A 11 10.52 0.10 1.86
CA LEU A 11 9.51 -0.67 1.15
C LEU A 11 9.65 -0.36 -0.33
N THR A 12 9.49 -1.39 -1.16
CA THR A 12 9.33 -1.21 -2.59
C THR A 12 8.04 -0.43 -2.85
N LEU A 13 8.14 0.71 -3.55
CA LEU A 13 6.98 1.48 -4.00
C LEU A 13 6.68 1.11 -5.45
N LEU A 14 5.48 0.59 -5.70
CA LEU A 14 5.05 0.20 -7.04
C LEU A 14 4.43 1.39 -7.78
N GLN A 15 4.63 1.44 -9.09
CA GLN A 15 3.86 2.29 -9.99
C GLN A 15 2.56 1.58 -10.39
N PRO A 16 1.46 2.32 -10.62
CA PRO A 16 0.15 1.72 -10.91
C PRO A 16 0.05 0.99 -12.25
N ASP A 17 0.99 1.24 -13.16
CA ASP A 17 1.09 0.62 -14.49
C ASP A 17 2.00 -0.62 -14.52
N GLN A 18 2.77 -0.87 -13.46
CA GLN A 18 3.46 -2.14 -13.28
C GLN A 18 2.45 -3.30 -13.20
N SER A 19 2.93 -4.49 -13.53
CA SER A 19 2.12 -5.71 -13.60
C SER A 19 1.93 -6.37 -12.23
N THR A 20 0.86 -7.13 -12.08
CA THR A 20 0.62 -8.01 -10.93
C THR A 20 1.72 -9.07 -10.75
N VAL A 21 2.40 -9.49 -11.83
CA VAL A 21 3.57 -10.38 -11.74
C VAL A 21 4.75 -9.69 -11.08
N GLU A 22 5.04 -8.43 -11.43
CA GLU A 22 6.12 -7.67 -10.81
C GLU A 22 5.83 -7.41 -9.33
N ALA A 23 4.58 -7.10 -8.99
CA ALA A 23 4.15 -6.96 -7.60
C ALA A 23 4.41 -8.25 -6.80
N ALA A 24 3.95 -9.40 -7.31
CA ALA A 24 4.15 -10.70 -6.64
C ALA A 24 5.63 -11.08 -6.50
N LYS A 25 6.46 -10.75 -7.51
CA LYS A 25 7.91 -10.95 -7.43
C LYS A 25 8.55 -10.08 -6.36
N ALA A 26 8.19 -8.80 -6.29
CA ALA A 26 8.70 -7.89 -5.26
C ALA A 26 8.29 -8.36 -3.86
N MET A 27 7.03 -8.79 -3.68
CA MET A 27 6.53 -9.38 -2.43
C MET A 27 7.35 -10.62 -2.00
N ALA A 28 7.66 -11.51 -2.94
CA ALA A 28 8.47 -12.69 -2.68
C ALA A 28 9.95 -12.38 -2.36
N VAL A 29 10.52 -11.36 -3.00
CA VAL A 29 11.91 -10.93 -2.76
C VAL A 29 12.05 -10.26 -1.39
N ASP A 30 11.09 -9.41 -1.04
CA ASP A 30 11.11 -8.61 0.20
C ASP A 30 10.48 -9.37 1.40
N ASP A 31 9.92 -10.57 1.18
CA ASP A 31 9.19 -11.39 2.16
C ASP A 31 8.03 -10.62 2.85
N ILE A 32 7.22 -9.93 2.03
CA ILE A 32 6.08 -9.11 2.48
C ILE A 32 4.85 -9.36 1.62
N GLY A 33 3.67 -9.42 2.22
CA GLY A 33 2.40 -9.66 1.50
C GLY A 33 1.64 -8.39 1.10
N ALA A 34 2.26 -7.22 1.20
CA ALA A 34 1.63 -5.93 0.91
C ALA A 34 2.65 -4.89 0.43
N LEU A 35 2.31 -4.18 -0.64
CA LEU A 35 3.15 -3.14 -1.23
C LEU A 35 2.35 -1.85 -1.48
N PRO A 36 2.90 -0.68 -1.12
CA PRO A 36 2.29 0.60 -1.45
C PRO A 36 2.37 0.86 -2.97
N VAL A 37 1.35 1.52 -3.50
CA VAL A 37 1.28 1.94 -4.90
C VAL A 37 1.27 3.47 -4.94
N GLY A 38 2.25 4.06 -5.60
CA GLY A 38 2.41 5.51 -5.73
C GLY A 38 2.45 5.94 -7.19
N GLU A 39 1.95 7.14 -7.47
CA GLU A 39 2.03 7.79 -8.78
C GLU A 39 2.47 9.23 -8.55
N SER A 40 3.56 9.64 -9.20
CA SER A 40 4.20 10.95 -8.96
C SER A 40 4.59 11.16 -7.49
N ASP A 41 4.08 12.20 -6.83
CA ASP A 41 4.33 12.56 -5.44
C ASP A 41 3.26 12.04 -4.47
N ARG A 42 2.39 11.14 -4.93
CA ARG A 42 1.24 10.66 -4.15
C ARG A 42 1.28 9.16 -3.97
N LEU A 43 1.05 8.74 -2.73
CA LEU A 43 0.55 7.41 -2.45
C LEU A 43 -0.91 7.37 -2.98
N ILE A 44 -1.22 6.41 -3.85
CA ILE A 44 -2.54 6.29 -4.49
C ILE A 44 -3.26 4.98 -4.12
N GLY A 45 -2.56 4.02 -3.52
CA GLY A 45 -3.17 2.77 -3.09
C GLY A 45 -2.21 1.80 -2.41
N ILE A 46 -2.71 0.59 -2.20
CA ILE A 46 -1.96 -0.56 -1.72
C ILE A 46 -2.44 -1.80 -2.48
N VAL A 47 -1.53 -2.74 -2.74
CA VAL A 47 -1.85 -4.06 -3.29
C VAL A 47 -1.31 -5.15 -2.37
N THR A 48 -2.09 -6.20 -2.16
CA THR A 48 -1.75 -7.34 -1.30
C THR A 48 -1.89 -8.68 -2.03
N ASP A 49 -1.30 -9.76 -1.52
CA ASP A 49 -1.47 -11.09 -2.15
C ASP A 49 -2.95 -11.48 -2.34
N PRO A 50 -3.86 -11.26 -1.35
CA PRO A 50 -5.28 -11.50 -1.55
C PRO A 50 -5.91 -10.63 -2.64
N ASP A 51 -5.41 -9.42 -2.90
CA ASP A 51 -5.92 -8.61 -4.00
C ASP A 51 -5.55 -9.22 -5.36
N ILE A 52 -4.30 -9.67 -5.52
CA ILE A 52 -3.85 -10.37 -6.74
C ILE A 52 -4.67 -11.64 -6.96
N VAL A 53 -4.93 -12.42 -5.90
CA VAL A 53 -5.66 -13.68 -5.99
C VAL A 53 -7.17 -13.46 -6.17
N VAL A 54 -7.82 -12.69 -5.30
CA VAL A 54 -9.29 -12.59 -5.23
C VAL A 54 -9.84 -11.54 -6.20
N ARG A 55 -9.14 -10.42 -6.39
CA ARG A 55 -9.56 -9.36 -7.32
C ARG A 55 -8.97 -9.56 -8.71
N GLY A 56 -7.82 -10.22 -8.83
CA GLY A 56 -7.21 -10.59 -10.10
C GLY A 56 -7.64 -11.98 -10.59
N ILE A 57 -6.94 -13.02 -10.13
CA ILE A 57 -7.06 -14.39 -10.64
C ILE A 57 -8.49 -14.91 -10.58
N ALA A 58 -9.16 -14.79 -9.42
CA ALA A 58 -10.51 -15.31 -9.22
C ALA A 58 -11.56 -14.63 -10.11
N LYS A 59 -11.25 -13.45 -10.65
CA LYS A 59 -12.11 -12.72 -11.60
C LYS A 59 -11.71 -12.92 -13.07
N GLY A 60 -10.70 -13.75 -13.35
CA GLY A 60 -10.22 -13.99 -14.71
C GLY A 60 -9.42 -12.82 -15.29
N VAL A 61 -8.89 -11.93 -14.45
CA VAL A 61 -7.96 -10.88 -14.88
C VAL A 61 -6.65 -11.55 -15.33
N ALA A 62 -6.04 -11.01 -16.38
CA ALA A 62 -4.76 -11.51 -16.89
C ALA A 62 -3.70 -11.48 -15.78
N ALA A 63 -2.81 -12.49 -15.77
CA ALA A 63 -1.80 -12.62 -14.72
C ALA A 63 -0.81 -11.44 -14.69
N ASP A 64 -0.64 -10.75 -15.83
CA ASP A 64 0.21 -9.58 -16.04
C ASP A 64 -0.57 -8.26 -16.14
N ALA A 65 -1.83 -8.24 -15.68
CA ALA A 65 -2.64 -7.02 -15.62
C ALA A 65 -1.99 -5.93 -14.78
N ARG A 66 -2.42 -4.69 -14.99
CA ARG A 66 -1.85 -3.55 -14.26
C ARG A 66 -2.31 -3.58 -12.81
N ILE A 67 -1.41 -3.18 -11.91
CA ILE A 67 -1.68 -3.11 -10.47
C ILE A 67 -2.91 -2.25 -10.17
N ARG A 68 -3.12 -1.15 -10.90
CA ARG A 68 -4.32 -0.30 -10.75
C ARG A 68 -5.65 -1.01 -10.92
N GLU A 69 -5.69 -2.15 -11.60
CA GLU A 69 -6.92 -2.90 -11.85
C GLU A 69 -7.36 -3.73 -10.63
N VAL A 70 -6.42 -4.05 -9.73
CA VAL A 70 -6.65 -4.92 -8.57
C VAL A 70 -6.37 -4.25 -7.23
N MET A 71 -5.63 -3.14 -7.21
CA MET A 71 -5.25 -2.43 -5.98
C MET A 71 -6.45 -1.87 -5.22
N ILE A 72 -6.22 -1.55 -3.95
CA ILE A 72 -7.16 -0.82 -3.10
C ILE A 72 -6.75 0.66 -3.10
N GLU A 73 -7.63 1.53 -3.60
CA GLU A 73 -7.43 2.99 -3.65
C GLU A 73 -7.68 3.69 -2.30
N LYS A 74 -8.11 2.96 -1.26
CA LYS A 74 -8.38 3.51 0.07
C LYS A 74 -7.10 3.55 0.91
N ILE A 75 -6.57 4.76 1.10
CA ILE A 75 -5.28 4.99 1.75
C ILE A 75 -5.50 5.58 3.14
N GLY A 76 -5.11 4.83 4.16
CA GLY A 76 -4.80 5.38 5.47
C GLY A 76 -3.30 5.62 5.55
N TYR A 77 -2.88 6.77 6.06
CA TYR A 77 -1.48 7.02 6.40
C TYR A 77 -1.38 7.62 7.80
N CYS A 78 -0.25 7.40 8.44
CA CYS A 78 0.13 8.01 9.70
C CYS A 78 1.53 8.62 9.54
N PHE A 79 1.84 9.60 10.38
CA PHE A 79 3.17 10.16 10.48
C PHE A 79 4.05 9.28 11.36
N ASN A 80 5.36 9.35 11.14
CA ASN A 80 6.33 8.54 11.89
C ASN A 80 6.36 8.92 13.39
N ASP A 81 5.94 10.13 13.76
CA ASP A 81 5.86 10.63 15.11
C ASP A 81 4.51 10.37 15.79
N ASP A 82 3.53 9.83 15.05
CA ASP A 82 2.26 9.38 15.62
C ASP A 82 2.49 8.23 16.62
N GLY A 83 1.61 8.13 17.61
CA GLY A 83 1.54 6.97 18.50
C GLY A 83 1.01 5.75 17.74
N VAL A 84 1.55 4.57 18.03
CA VAL A 84 1.13 3.30 17.38
C VAL A 84 -0.37 3.04 17.56
N GLU A 85 -0.93 3.39 18.72
CA GLU A 85 -2.36 3.26 19.02
C GLU A 85 -3.21 4.14 18.09
N GLN A 86 -2.77 5.37 17.84
CA GLN A 86 -3.46 6.32 16.96
C GLN A 86 -3.39 5.86 15.48
N ALA A 87 -2.25 5.28 15.08
CA ALA A 87 -2.08 4.71 13.74
C ALA A 87 -3.00 3.49 13.51
N ALA A 88 -3.26 2.69 14.55
CA ALA A 88 -4.16 1.54 14.47
C ALA A 88 -5.62 1.96 14.28
N GLU A 89 -6.04 3.06 14.91
CA GLU A 89 -7.41 3.61 14.80
C GLU A 89 -7.70 4.27 13.45
N ALA A 90 -6.68 4.72 12.72
CA ALA A 90 -6.82 5.34 11.40
C ALA A 90 -7.40 4.41 10.32
N LYS A 91 -7.62 3.12 10.61
CA LYS A 91 -8.10 2.09 9.67
C LYS A 91 -9.58 2.21 9.27
N SER A 92 -10.40 3.04 9.92
CA SER A 92 -11.85 3.08 9.67
C SER A 92 -12.29 4.20 8.71
N GLU A 93 -11.75 5.39 8.85
CA GLU A 93 -12.19 6.59 8.13
C GLU A 93 -11.15 6.95 7.09
N GLY A 94 -11.48 6.87 5.79
CA GLY A 94 -10.60 7.32 4.70
C GLY A 94 -10.46 8.85 4.67
N LYS A 95 -10.09 9.46 5.79
CA LYS A 95 -9.98 10.91 5.95
C LYS A 95 -8.50 11.29 5.88
N PRO A 96 -8.03 11.92 4.79
CA PRO A 96 -6.69 12.47 4.77
C PRO A 96 -6.59 13.49 5.91
N ARG A 97 -5.60 13.35 6.79
CA ARG A 97 -5.33 14.34 7.83
C ARG A 97 -4.64 15.55 7.21
N THR A 98 -5.43 16.39 6.53
CA THR A 98 -5.02 17.73 6.10
C THR A 98 -4.97 18.63 7.34
N GLY A 99 -3.90 18.57 8.12
CA GLY A 99 -3.84 19.33 9.38
C GLY A 99 -2.47 19.57 10.01
N ARG A 100 -1.40 18.97 9.50
CA ARG A 100 -0.03 19.37 9.86
C ARG A 100 0.74 19.58 8.57
N GLY A 101 0.97 20.85 8.24
CA GLY A 101 1.90 21.22 7.18
C GLY A 101 3.30 20.66 7.47
N PRO A 102 4.14 20.51 6.43
CA PRO A 102 5.49 20.01 6.60
C PRO A 102 6.26 20.93 7.55
N ARG A 103 6.99 20.33 8.50
CA ARG A 103 8.17 20.99 9.07
C ARG A 103 9.34 20.72 8.14
#